data_AF-A0A7J2R7A8-F1
#
_entry.id   AF-A0A7J2R7A8-F1
#
_cell.length_a   1.000
_cell.length_b   1.000
_cell.length_c   1.000
_cell.angle_alpha   90.00
_cell.angle_beta   90.00
_cell.angle_gamma   90.00
#
_symmetry.space_group_name_H-M   'P 1'
#
loop_
_entity.id
_entity.type
_entity.pdbx_description
1 polymer ?
#
loop_
_entity_poly.entity_id
_entity_poly.type
_entity_poly.pdbx_seq_one_letter_code
_entity_poly.pdbx_strand_id
1 'polypeptide(L)'
;MGKPTLEQKFIARSEFTQLGLEIKSKVFLPSDKEEIRRIPNYIIVGKGKGRYILQRTIPISVLEEICEDSTVYKIIDYYEVKE
;
A
#
# COMPACT_ATOMS: atom_id res chain seq x y z
N MET A 1 -0.92 -13.02 23.77
CA MET A 1 -0.28 -12.54 22.52
C MET A 1 -1.39 -12.00 21.62
N GLY A 2 -1.63 -10.70 21.65
CA GLY A 2 -2.67 -10.07 20.84
C GLY A 2 -2.22 -9.93 19.40
N LYS A 3 -3.00 -10.44 18.44
CA LYS A 3 -2.87 -10.07 17.03
C LYS A 3 -3.06 -8.54 16.97
N PRO A 4 -2.16 -7.76 16.34
CA PRO A 4 -2.39 -6.33 16.18
C PRO A 4 -3.72 -6.16 15.44
N THR A 5 -4.68 -5.54 16.11
CA THR A 5 -6.00 -5.27 15.56
C THR A 5 -5.82 -4.34 14.37
N LEU A 6 -6.03 -4.88 13.17
CA LEU A 6 -6.10 -4.18 11.88
C LEU A 6 -7.31 -3.22 11.86
N GLU A 7 -7.37 -2.26 12.78
CA GLU A 7 -8.48 -1.29 12.83
C GLU A 7 -8.37 -0.24 11.71
N GLN A 8 -7.20 -0.03 11.13
CA GLN A 8 -7.04 0.77 9.91
C GLN A 8 -7.02 -0.15 8.68
N LYS A 9 -8.18 -0.29 8.01
CA LYS A 9 -8.31 -1.02 6.75
C LYS A 9 -7.58 -0.35 5.59
N PHE A 10 -7.26 0.94 5.72
CA PHE A 10 -6.66 1.78 4.70
C PHE A 10 -5.47 2.53 5.26
N ILE A 11 -4.43 2.69 4.46
CA ILE A 11 -3.21 3.44 4.77
C ILE A 11 -2.91 4.33 3.56
N ALA A 12 -2.83 5.64 3.76
CA ALA A 12 -2.34 6.55 2.73
C ALA A 12 -0.82 6.42 2.59
N ARG A 13 -0.31 6.57 1.36
CA ARG A 13 1.13 6.49 1.11
C ARG A 13 1.93 7.49 1.96
N SER A 14 1.39 8.69 2.16
CA SER A 14 1.98 9.75 2.97
C SER A 14 2.22 9.33 4.43
N GLU A 15 1.48 8.33 4.94
CA GLU A 15 1.61 7.84 6.32
C GLU A 15 2.74 6.82 6.51
N PHE A 16 3.36 6.32 5.44
CA PHE A 16 4.34 5.22 5.55
C PHE A 16 5.54 5.58 6.42
N THR A 17 6.09 6.78 6.23
CA THR A 17 7.21 7.27 7.01
C THR A 17 6.86 7.35 8.50
N GLN A 18 5.67 7.88 8.83
CA GLN A 18 5.19 7.98 10.21
C GLN A 18 4.99 6.59 10.86
N LEU A 19 4.52 5.62 10.08
CA LEU A 19 4.29 4.25 10.53
C LEU A 19 5.56 3.40 10.59
N GLY A 20 6.68 3.90 10.04
CA GLY A 20 7.93 3.16 9.90
C GLY A 20 7.82 2.00 8.90
N LEU A 21 7.03 2.19 7.84
CA LEU A 21 6.82 1.22 6.77
C LEU A 21 7.77 1.54 5.60
N GLU A 22 8.55 0.54 5.18
CA GLU A 22 9.44 0.65 4.03
C GLU A 22 8.89 -0.10 2.83
N ILE A 23 8.92 0.51 1.65
CA ILE A 23 8.55 -0.17 0.41
C ILE A 23 9.58 -1.26 0.09
N LYS A 24 9.11 -2.51 -0.01
CA LYS A 24 9.92 -3.68 -0.36
C LYS A 24 9.72 -4.10 -1.81
N SER A 25 8.50 -3.93 -2.34
CA SER A 25 8.19 -4.26 -3.73
C SER A 25 7.02 -3.43 -4.26
N LYS A 26 7.01 -3.20 -5.57
CA LYS A 26 5.94 -2.53 -6.32
C LYS A 26 5.49 -3.46 -7.44
N VAL A 27 4.18 -3.68 -7.57
CA VAL A 27 3.58 -4.54 -8.60
C VAL A 27 2.61 -3.69 -9.42
N PHE A 28 2.80 -3.72 -10.73
CA PHE A 28 1.99 -3.00 -11.73
C PHE A 28 1.17 -4.02 -12.51
N LEU A 29 -0.09 -3.69 -12.82
CA LEU A 29 -0.92 -4.55 -13.65
C LEU A 29 -0.72 -4.20 -15.14
N PRO A 30 -0.96 -5.15 -16.06
CA PRO A 30 -0.72 -4.95 -17.49
C PRO A 30 -1.53 -3.79 -18.11
N SER A 31 -2.67 -3.43 -17.51
CA SER A 31 -3.52 -2.30 -17.89
C SER A 31 -2.90 -0.93 -17.61
N ASP A 32 -1.85 -0.84 -16.79
CA ASP A 32 -1.20 0.43 -16.41
C ASP A 32 -0.27 0.99 -17.50
N LYS A 33 -0.24 0.38 -18.69
CA LYS A 33 0.71 0.74 -19.76
C LYS A 33 0.46 2.12 -20.38
N GLU A 34 -0.75 2.67 -20.26
CA GLU A 34 -1.15 3.93 -20.92
C GLU A 34 -1.25 5.16 -19.98
N GLU A 35 -1.21 4.98 -18.66
CA GLU A 35 -1.26 6.13 -17.74
C GLU A 35 0.13 6.74 -17.53
N ILE A 36 0.25 8.04 -17.84
CA ILE A 36 1.44 8.90 -17.71
C ILE A 36 1.99 8.94 -16.26
N ARG A 37 1.26 8.39 -15.29
CA ARG A 37 1.65 8.27 -13.88
C ARG A 37 1.40 6.84 -13.39
N ARG A 38 2.39 5.96 -13.59
CA ARG A 38 2.32 4.55 -13.17
C ARG A 38 2.35 4.44 -11.64
N ILE A 39 1.18 4.51 -11.01
CA ILE A 39 1.01 4.24 -9.59
C ILE A 39 0.79 2.72 -9.43
N PRO A 40 1.59 2.02 -8.61
CA PRO A 40 1.51 0.57 -8.48
C PRO A 40 0.14 0.13 -7.95
N ASN A 41 -0.42 -0.91 -8.57
CA ASN A 41 -1.67 -1.53 -8.14
C ASN A 41 -1.51 -2.28 -6.82
N TYR A 42 -0.34 -2.86 -6.59
CA TYR A 42 -0.01 -3.46 -5.31
C TYR A 42 1.38 -3.04 -4.86
N ILE A 43 1.54 -2.94 -3.56
CA ILE A 43 2.83 -2.67 -2.92
C ILE A 43 3.00 -3.62 -1.75
N ILE A 44 4.24 -4.02 -1.54
CA ILE A 44 4.63 -4.76 -0.34
C ILE A 44 5.42 -3.79 0.51
N VAL A 45 4.94 -3.54 1.73
CA VAL A 45 5.64 -2.72 2.72
C VAL A 45 6.08 -3.56 3.91
N GLY A 46 7.15 -3.17 4.58
CA GLY A 46 7.72 -3.91 5.70
C GLY A 46 8.08 -3.05 6.90
N LYS A 47 7.95 -3.65 8.09
CA LYS A 47 8.44 -3.12 9.37
C LYS A 47 9.01 -4.28 10.17
N GLY A 48 10.33 -4.27 10.41
CA GLY A 48 11.03 -5.43 10.97
C GLY A 48 10.81 -6.70 10.12
N LYS A 49 10.37 -7.79 10.77
CA LYS A 49 10.05 -9.07 10.11
C LYS A 49 8.69 -9.11 9.42
N GLY A 50 7.78 -8.17 9.75
CA GLY A 50 6.44 -8.10 9.16
C GLY A 50 6.45 -7.57 7.73
N ARG A 51 5.58 -8.13 6.89
CA ARG A 51 5.31 -7.71 5.52
C ARG A 51 3.81 -7.60 5.31
N TYR A 52 3.39 -6.48 4.73
CA TYR A 52 2.00 -6.20 4.40
C TYR A 52 1.87 -6.09 2.89
N ILE A 53 0.92 -6.81 2.32
CA ILE A 53 0.53 -6.67 0.92
C ILE A 53 -0.62 -5.67 0.89
N LEU A 54 -0.40 -4.56 0.20
CA LEU A 54 -1.38 -3.50 0.08
C LEU A 54 -1.85 -3.38 -1.37
N GLN A 55 -3.16 -3.26 -1.55
CA GLN A 55 -3.81 -3.03 -2.84
C GLN A 55 -4.22 -1.57 -2.95
N ARG A 56 -3.86 -0.93 -4.05
CA ARG A 56 -4.29 0.44 -4.38
C ARG A 56 -5.82 0.51 -4.37
N THR A 57 -6.33 1.50 -3.66
CA THR A 57 -7.74 1.88 -3.67
C THR A 57 -7.81 3.33 -4.12
N ILE A 58 -8.75 3.65 -5.01
CA ILE A 58 -9.03 5.03 -5.43
C ILE A 58 -10.32 5.43 -4.72
N PRO A 59 -10.25 6.26 -3.66
CA PRO A 59 -11.47 6.80 -3.05
C PRO A 59 -12.21 7.63 -4.09
N ILE A 60 -13.53 7.44 -4.18
CA ILE A 60 -14.38 8.16 -5.14
C ILE A 60 -14.26 9.69 -4.95
N SER A 61 -14.00 10.14 -3.73
CA SER A 61 -13.85 11.56 -3.37
C SER A 61 -12.61 12.25 -3.95
N VAL A 62 -11.64 11.50 -4.49
CA VAL A 62 -10.38 12.06 -5.04
C VAL A 62 -10.12 11.60 -6.48
N LEU A 63 -11.17 11.13 -7.17
CA LEU A 63 -11.07 10.60 -8.54
C LEU A 63 -10.47 11.61 -9.54
N GLU A 64 -10.65 12.91 -9.27
CA GLU A 64 -10.17 14.01 -10.13
C GLU A 64 -8.71 14.43 -9.86
N GLU A 65 -8.10 13.99 -8.75
CA GLU A 65 -6.73 14.38 -8.32
C GLU A 65 -5.86 13.16 -7.97
N ILE A 66 -5.80 12.17 -8.85
CA ILE A 66 -4.96 10.99 -8.64
C ILE A 66 -3.47 11.39 -8.79
N CYS A 67 -2.77 11.51 -7.66
CA CYS A 67 -1.32 11.58 -7.59
C CYS A 67 -0.77 10.48 -6.66
N GLU A 68 0.53 10.19 -6.79
CA GLU A 68 1.18 9.10 -6.05
C GLU A 68 1.07 9.27 -4.52
N ASP A 69 1.02 10.51 -4.04
CA ASP A 69 0.93 10.87 -2.62
C ASP A 69 -0.51 10.84 -2.07
N SER A 70 -1.51 11.06 -2.92
CA SER A 70 -2.94 10.89 -2.59
C SER A 70 -3.41 9.44 -2.69
N THR A 71 -2.51 8.51 -3.00
CA THR A 71 -2.88 7.10 -3.17
C THR A 71 -3.11 6.44 -1.83
N VAL A 72 -4.31 5.91 -1.66
CA VAL A 72 -4.70 5.09 -0.51
C VAL A 72 -4.52 3.63 -0.86
N TYR A 73 -4.00 2.85 0.08
CA TYR A 73 -3.89 1.41 -0.07
C TYR A 73 -4.67 0.68 1.02
N LYS A 74 -5.31 -0.42 0.64
CA LYS A 74 -5.96 -1.35 1.55
C LYS A 74 -5.03 -2.51 1.86
N ILE A 75 -4.90 -2.88 3.12
CA ILE A 75 -4.17 -4.10 3.50
C ILE A 75 -5.00 -5.31 3.07
N ILE A 76 -4.43 -6.18 2.23
CA ILE A 76 -5.09 -7.40 1.76
C ILE A 76 -4.49 -8.67 2.33
N ASP A 77 -3.21 -8.64 2.74
CA ASP A 77 -2.54 -9.78 3.34
C ASP A 77 -1.37 -9.34 4.23
N TYR A 78 -0.95 -10.24 5.13
CA TYR A 78 0.18 -10.06 6.03
C TYR A 78 0.93 -11.37 6.24
N TYR A 79 2.26 -11.30 6.20
CA TYR A 79 3.14 -12.41 6.54
C TYR A 79 4.40 -11.94 7.25
N GLU A 80 5.07 -12.86 7.96
CA GLU A 80 6.38 -12.61 8.57
C GLU A 80 7.47 -13.37 7.81
N VAL A 81 8.60 -12.71 7.60
CA VAL A 81 9.80 -13.34 7.03
C VAL A 81 10.47 -14.15 8.13
N LYS A 82 10.54 -15.48 7.96
CA LYS A 82 11.39 -16.35 8.77
C LYS A 82 12.80 -16.26 8.20
N GLU A 83 13.77 -15.94 9.05
CA GLU A 83 15.19 -16.05 8.74
C GLU A 83 15.61 -17.52 8.63
#